data_AF-A0A101QTP7-F1
#
_entry.id   AF-A0A101QTP7-F1
#
_cell.length_a   1.000
_cell.length_b   1.000
_cell.length_c   1.000
_cell.angle_alpha   90.00
_cell.angle_beta   90.00
_cell.angle_gamma   90.00
#
_symmetry.space_group_name_H-M   'P 1'
#
loop_
_entity.id
_entity.type
_entity.pdbx_description
1 polymer ?
#
loop_
_entity_poly.entity_id
_entity_poly.type
_entity_poly.pdbx_seq_one_letter_code
_entity_poly.pdbx_strand_id
1 'polypeptide(L)'
;MLTAIEAAARARTPVADLLDELYRFDAAGAYRQMPHEMPFGPGHADQEIARCPDGACSRTERPRPAGLSPRCRLTGERMPTRATG
;
A
#
# COMPACT_ATOMS: atom_id res chain seq x y z
N MET A 1 7.87 -21.08 -16.13
CA MET A 1 6.89 -20.79 -15.05
C MET A 1 6.72 -19.29 -14.83
N LEU A 2 7.77 -18.52 -14.54
CA LEU A 2 7.67 -17.07 -14.34
C LEU A 2 7.05 -16.31 -15.53
N THR A 3 7.42 -16.70 -16.76
CA THR A 3 6.84 -16.15 -18.01
C THR A 3 5.33 -16.37 -18.14
N ALA A 4 4.79 -17.44 -17.56
CA ALA A 4 3.34 -17.71 -17.56
C ALA A 4 2.60 -16.84 -16.52
N ILE A 5 3.23 -16.59 -15.37
CA ILE A 5 2.71 -15.69 -14.33
C ILE A 5 2.64 -14.26 -14.86
N GLU A 6 3.71 -13.79 -15.52
CA GLU A 6 3.76 -12.45 -16.12
C GLU A 6 2.68 -12.26 -17.19
N ALA A 7 2.48 -13.26 -18.04
CA ALA A 7 1.45 -13.23 -19.07
C ALA A 7 0.03 -13.15 -18.47
N ALA A 8 -0.26 -13.97 -17.47
CA ALA A 8 -1.56 -13.98 -16.79
C ALA A 8 -1.82 -12.70 -15.99
N ALA A 9 -0.81 -12.17 -15.29
CA ALA A 9 -0.90 -10.89 -14.59
C ALA A 9 -1.19 -9.74 -15.57
N ARG A 10 -0.52 -9.72 -16.74
CA ARG A 10 -0.77 -8.72 -17.77
C ARG A 10 -2.17 -8.83 -18.37
N ALA A 11 -2.68 -10.06 -18.49
CA ALA A 11 -4.05 -10.34 -18.92
C ALA A 11 -5.10 -10.12 -17.81
N ARG A 12 -4.68 -9.75 -16.59
CA ARG A 12 -5.54 -9.59 -15.39
C ARG A 12 -6.31 -10.86 -15.02
N THR A 13 -5.78 -12.02 -15.38
CA THR A 13 -6.31 -13.32 -14.94
C THR A 13 -5.72 -13.69 -13.58
N PRO A 14 -6.46 -14.41 -12.72
CA PRO A 14 -5.93 -14.89 -11.44
C PRO A 14 -4.68 -15.75 -11.64
N VAL A 15 -3.64 -15.50 -10.83
CA VAL A 15 -2.34 -16.20 -10.91
C VAL A 15 -2.06 -17.08 -9.69
N ALA A 16 -3.05 -17.28 -8.81
CA ALA A 16 -2.88 -17.97 -7.53
C ALA A 16 -2.33 -19.40 -7.69
N ASP A 17 -2.89 -20.18 -8.63
CA ASP A 17 -2.45 -21.56 -8.85
C ASP A 17 -1.02 -21.64 -9.43
N LEU A 18 -0.65 -20.69 -10.28
CA LEU A 18 0.70 -20.60 -10.86
C LEU A 18 1.74 -20.19 -9.81
N LEU A 19 1.34 -19.33 -8.86
CA LEU A 19 2.17 -18.97 -7.72
C LEU A 19 2.33 -20.17 -6.78
N ASP A 20 1.26 -20.90 -6.47
CA ASP A 20 1.33 -22.08 -5.61
C ASP A 20 2.27 -23.15 -6.18
N GLU A 21 2.24 -23.38 -7.50
CA GLU A 21 3.17 -24.30 -8.16
C GLU A 21 4.63 -23.82 -8.09
N LEU A 22 4.87 -22.50 -8.19
CA LEU A 22 6.21 -21.90 -8.05
C LEU A 22 6.75 -22.05 -6.65
N TYR A 23 5.93 -21.74 -5.65
CA TYR A 23 6.29 -21.90 -4.25
C TYR A 23 6.42 -23.37 -3.84
N ARG A 24 5.69 -24.30 -4.48
CA ARG A 24 5.84 -25.74 -4.22
C ARG A 24 7.17 -26.28 -4.76
N PHE A 25 7.61 -25.79 -5.92
CA PHE A 25 8.95 -26.06 -6.45
C PHE A 25 10.04 -25.45 -5.57
N ASP A 26 9.79 -24.24 -5.04
CA ASP A 26 10.69 -23.56 -4.11
C ASP A 26 10.74 -24.26 -2.74
N ALA A 27 9.63 -24.80 -2.23
CA ALA A 27 9.55 -25.49 -0.94
C ALA A 27 10.45 -26.74 -0.84
N ALA A 28 10.78 -27.36 -1.98
CA ALA A 28 11.79 -28.43 -2.03
C ALA A 28 13.23 -27.93 -1.71
N GLY A 29 13.46 -26.61 -1.78
CA GLY A 29 14.74 -25.93 -1.46
C GLY A 29 14.67 -24.79 -0.43
N ALA A 30 13.47 -24.30 -0.06
CA ALA A 30 13.24 -23.03 0.64
C ALA A 30 12.72 -23.18 2.08
N TYR A 31 13.06 -24.27 2.78
CA TYR A 31 13.04 -24.29 4.26
C TYR A 31 14.10 -23.35 4.89
N ARG A 32 14.77 -22.51 4.11
CA ARG A 32 15.62 -21.41 4.60
C ARG A 32 14.85 -20.08 4.56
N GLN A 33 14.00 -19.91 5.58
CA GLN A 33 13.75 -18.67 6.31
C GLN A 33 13.56 -17.37 5.49
N MET A 34 12.32 -17.07 5.09
CA MET A 34 11.85 -15.69 5.07
C MET A 34 11.46 -15.31 6.52
N PRO A 35 12.07 -14.27 7.14
CA PRO A 35 11.62 -13.82 8.45
C PRO A 35 10.18 -13.34 8.34
N HIS A 36 9.30 -13.97 9.10
CA HIS A 36 7.85 -13.75 9.13
C HIS A 36 7.45 -12.45 9.86
N GLU A 37 8.40 -11.53 10.04
CA GLU A 37 8.31 -10.39 10.93
C GLU A 37 8.92 -9.16 10.27
N MET A 38 8.27 -8.66 9.22
CA MET A 38 8.32 -7.22 8.98
C MET A 38 7.42 -6.56 10.03
N PRO A 39 7.94 -5.65 10.88
CA PRO A 39 7.09 -4.96 11.83
C PRO A 39 6.09 -4.12 11.05
N PHE A 40 4.80 -4.48 11.14
CA PHE A 40 3.74 -3.55 10.80
C PHE A 40 3.87 -2.37 11.75
N GLY A 41 4.33 -1.22 11.24
CA GLY A 41 4.32 0.03 12.00
C GLY A 41 2.87 0.40 12.39
N PRO A 42 2.67 1.27 13.39
CA PRO A 42 1.33 1.60 13.92
C PRO A 42 0.39 2.26 12.89
N GLY A 43 0.87 2.63 11.70
CA GLY A 43 0.09 3.30 10.66
C GLY A 43 -1.06 2.44 10.15
N HIS A 44 -2.29 2.81 10.48
CA HIS A 44 -3.48 2.25 9.84
C HIS A 44 -3.79 3.04 8.57
N ALA A 45 -4.07 2.35 7.46
CA ALA A 45 -4.42 2.98 6.18
C ALA A 45 -5.64 3.92 6.27
N ASP A 46 -6.54 3.70 7.25
CA ASP A 46 -7.72 4.54 7.47
C ASP A 46 -7.42 5.85 8.24
N GLN A 47 -6.20 6.04 8.76
CA GLN A 47 -5.81 7.24 9.53
C GLN A 47 -5.39 8.43 8.66
N GLU A 48 -5.28 8.26 7.34
CA GLU A 48 -4.81 9.33 6.47
C GLU A 48 -5.97 10.24 6.00
N ILE A 49 -6.68 10.91 6.91
CA ILE A 49 -7.59 12.00 6.53
C ILE A 49 -6.92 13.33 6.85
N ALA A 50 -6.47 14.03 5.81
CA ALA A 50 -5.92 15.36 5.95
C ALA A 50 -7.04 16.40 6.08
N ARG A 51 -6.86 17.39 6.96
CA ARG A 51 -7.84 18.47 7.21
C ARG A 51 -7.23 19.83 6.88
N CYS A 52 -8.10 20.82 6.68
CA CYS A 52 -7.69 22.19 6.44
C CYS A 52 -6.76 22.67 7.58
N PRO A 53 -5.56 23.19 7.28
CA PRO A 53 -4.53 23.43 8.29
C PRO A 53 -4.89 24.54 9.29
N ASP A 54 -5.61 25.55 8.83
CA ASP A 54 -6.02 26.74 9.57
C ASP A 54 -7.49 26.68 10.02
N GLY A 55 -8.20 25.59 9.71
CA GLY A 55 -9.62 25.46 10.00
C GLY A 55 -10.52 26.41 9.21
N ALA A 56 -10.02 27.08 8.17
CA ALA A 56 -10.78 28.03 7.37
C ALA A 56 -11.94 27.36 6.60
N CYS A 57 -11.87 26.04 6.39
CA CYS A 57 -12.97 25.25 5.86
C CYS A 57 -13.03 23.84 6.46
N SER A 58 -14.20 23.20 6.37
CA SER A 58 -14.44 21.83 6.84
C SER A 58 -14.00 20.73 5.86
N ARG A 59 -13.28 21.08 4.80
CA ARG A 59 -12.90 20.11 3.75
C ARG A 59 -11.82 19.14 4.24
N THR A 60 -11.95 17.90 3.80
CA THR A 60 -11.00 16.82 4.07
C THR A 60 -10.55 16.15 2.77
N GLU A 61 -9.30 15.72 2.69
CA GLU A 61 -8.78 14.96 1.56
C GLU A 61 -8.05 13.70 2.05
N ARG A 62 -8.14 12.62 1.28
CA ARG A 62 -7.35 11.40 1.49
C ARG A 62 -6.06 11.50 0.65
N PRO A 63 -4.87 11.48 1.27
CA PRO A 63 -3.62 11.37 0.52
C PRO A 63 -3.56 10.01 -0.18
N ARG A 64 -2.69 9.92 -1.19
CA ARG A 64 -2.32 8.62 -1.73
C ARG A 64 -1.33 7.95 -0.76
N PRO A 65 -1.37 6.62 -0.61
CA PRO A 65 -0.37 5.89 0.17
C PRO A 65 1.05 6.29 -0.25
N ALA A 66 1.90 6.65 0.72
CA ALA A 66 3.27 7.14 0.50
C ALA A 66 3.38 8.35 -0.48
N GLY A 67 2.30 9.09 -0.67
CA GLY A 67 2.23 10.26 -1.54
C GLY A 67 2.51 11.58 -0.82
N LEU A 68 2.58 12.67 -1.60
CA LEU A 68 2.65 14.02 -1.03
C LEU A 68 1.35 14.36 -0.27
N SER A 69 1.49 15.16 0.79
CA SER A 69 0.34 15.71 1.51
C SER A 69 -0.55 16.53 0.57
N PRO A 70 -1.89 16.34 0.61
CA PRO A 70 -2.83 17.04 -0.26
C PRO A 70 -2.86 18.54 0.06
N ARG A 71 -3.37 19.34 -0.88
CA ARG A 71 -3.57 20.78 -0.69
C ARG A 71 -5.05 21.07 -0.56
N CYS A 72 -5.40 22.02 0.30
CA CYS A 72 -6.77 22.49 0.39
C CYS A 72 -7.16 23.17 -0.93
N ARG A 73 -8.26 22.76 -1.56
CA ARG A 73 -8.72 23.39 -2.82
C ARG A 73 -9.21 24.83 -2.66
N LEU A 74 -9.45 25.28 -1.43
CA LEU A 74 -9.90 26.65 -1.14
C LEU A 74 -8.73 27.58 -0.79
N THR A 75 -7.87 27.16 0.13
CA THR A 75 -6.75 28.00 0.59
C THR A 75 -5.45 27.74 -0.18
N GLY A 76 -5.32 26.61 -0.88
CA GLY A 76 -4.09 26.19 -1.57
C GLY A 76 -3.01 25.63 -0.64
N GLU A 77 -3.19 25.74 0.67
CA GLU A 77 -2.24 25.33 1.71
C GLU A 77 -2.14 23.82 1.85
N ARG A 78 -0.96 23.32 2.27
CA ARG A 78 -0.74 21.89 2.52
C ARG A 78 -1.54 21.45 3.75
N MET A 79 -2.31 20.38 3.58
CA MET A 79 -3.10 19.79 4.64
C MET A 79 -2.25 18.73 5.38
N PRO A 80 -1.98 18.90 6.68
CA PRO A 80 -1.21 17.92 7.44
C PRO A 80 -2.02 16.63 7.59
N THR A 81 -1.35 15.49 7.40
CA THR A 81 -1.86 14.21 7.86
C THR A 81 -1.48 14.08 9.34
N ARG A 82 -2.44 13.75 10.20
CA ARG A 82 -2.12 13.45 11.60
C ARG A 82 -1.40 12.10 11.64
N ALA A 83 -0.07 12.12 11.66
CA ALA A 83 0.70 10.95 12.10
C ALA A 83 0.60 10.90 13.64
N THR A 84 -0.09 9.90 14.18
CA THR A 84 -0.05 9.65 15.63
C THR A 84 1.06 8.65 15.87
N GLY A 85 2.02 9.04 16.72
CA GLY A 85 3.19 8.24 17.07
C GLY A 85 2.88 6.98 17.87
#